data_AF-A0A933UYV5-F1
#
_entry.id   AF-A0A933UYV5-F1
#
_cell.length_a   1.000
_cell.length_b   1.000
_cell.length_c   1.000
_cell.angle_alpha   90.00
_cell.angle_beta   90.00
_cell.angle_gamma   90.00
#
_symmetry.space_group_name_H-M   'P 1'
#
loop_
_entity.id
_entity.type
_entity.pdbx_description
1 polymer ?
#
loop_
_entity_poly.entity_id
_entity_poly.type
_entity_poly.pdbx_seq_one_letter_code
_entity_poly.pdbx_strand_id
1 'polypeptide(L)'
;MRFVIICLCVIGSMIPLAAELAPVLKKHPVDLKRIVAEAGDMKKLGYYPVGIDAVEKGPERGVYVLYRDDKFFEFEDWQIVSYPSVKTLEEVMIREFARGWIGIDFASAGNAVFVLYMKMRSEVDTWLLQSTAIAEDVENSIRGYYKSGYRTYGIMNVGDDIYFTMIRLEKDRYQRNETRQFNSILEAETGIVPLMKDSWDVWGFYIATNRVVFTVMK
;
A
#
# COMPACT_ATOMS: atom_id res chain seq x y z
N MET A 1 -48.49 -20.55 -48.37
CA MET A 1 -47.85 -19.64 -47.39
C MET A 1 -46.83 -20.42 -46.60
N ARG A 2 -45.54 -20.12 -46.72
CA ARG A 2 -44.47 -20.71 -45.90
C ARG A 2 -44.09 -19.69 -44.83
N PHE A 3 -44.25 -20.06 -43.56
CA PHE A 3 -43.77 -19.27 -42.42
C PHE A 3 -42.28 -19.50 -42.26
N VAL A 4 -41.49 -18.43 -42.32
CA VAL A 4 -40.08 -18.44 -41.94
C VAL A 4 -40.01 -17.97 -40.49
N ILE A 5 -39.69 -18.87 -39.58
CA ILE A 5 -39.38 -18.55 -38.18
C ILE A 5 -37.94 -18.05 -38.16
N ILE A 6 -37.75 -16.74 -38.04
CA ILE A 6 -36.45 -16.14 -37.76
C ILE A 6 -36.18 -16.33 -36.27
N CYS A 7 -35.34 -17.30 -35.93
CA CYS A 7 -34.84 -17.49 -34.58
C CYS A 7 -33.87 -16.34 -34.27
N LEU A 8 -34.33 -15.38 -33.47
CA LEU A 8 -33.50 -14.28 -32.97
C LEU A 8 -32.50 -14.88 -31.98
N CYS A 9 -31.29 -15.19 -32.45
CA CYS A 9 -30.16 -15.45 -31.56
C CYS A 9 -29.83 -14.14 -30.85
N VAL A 10 -30.39 -13.94 -29.66
CA VAL A 10 -29.87 -12.98 -28.69
C VAL A 10 -28.50 -13.51 -28.29
N ILE A 11 -27.48 -13.09 -29.04
CA ILE A 11 -26.08 -13.20 -28.61
C ILE A 11 -25.99 -12.25 -27.42
N GLY A 12 -26.32 -12.79 -26.24
CA GLY A 12 -25.95 -12.19 -24.98
C GLY A 12 -24.43 -12.07 -25.01
N SER A 13 -23.94 -10.89 -25.34
CA SER A 13 -22.58 -10.50 -25.06
C SER A 13 -22.39 -10.69 -23.56
N MET A 14 -21.82 -11.84 -23.19
CA MET A 14 -21.17 -12.02 -21.90
C MET A 14 -20.01 -11.04 -21.91
N ILE A 15 -20.30 -9.78 -21.60
CA ILE A 15 -19.29 -8.85 -21.13
C ILE A 15 -18.70 -9.57 -19.92
N PRO A 16 -17.42 -9.97 -19.94
CA PRO A 16 -16.81 -10.47 -18.73
C PRO A 16 -16.99 -9.36 -17.70
N LEU A 17 -17.82 -9.65 -16.68
CA LEU A 17 -17.96 -8.81 -15.50
C LEU A 17 -16.53 -8.46 -15.11
N ALA A 18 -16.17 -7.18 -15.23
CA ALA A 18 -14.80 -6.73 -15.07
C ALA A 18 -14.28 -7.32 -13.75
N ALA A 19 -13.37 -8.30 -13.83
CA ALA A 19 -12.82 -8.92 -12.65
C ALA A 19 -12.17 -7.78 -11.86
N GLU A 20 -12.73 -7.49 -10.69
CA GLU A 20 -12.16 -6.51 -9.79
C GLU A 20 -10.75 -7.00 -9.46
N LEU A 21 -9.76 -6.19 -9.80
CA LEU A 21 -8.36 -6.58 -9.70
C LEU A 21 -8.00 -6.64 -8.21
N ALA A 22 -7.76 -7.85 -7.72
CA ALA A 22 -7.35 -8.07 -6.34
C ALA A 22 -5.95 -7.48 -6.09
N PRO A 23 -5.63 -7.04 -4.86
CA PRO A 23 -4.29 -6.70 -4.42
C PRO A 23 -3.33 -7.83 -4.74
N VAL A 24 -2.14 -7.45 -5.15
CA VAL A 24 -1.06 -8.39 -5.44
C VAL A 24 0.10 -8.08 -4.51
N LEU A 25 0.45 -9.01 -3.63
CA LEU A 25 1.68 -8.92 -2.86
C LEU A 25 2.77 -9.67 -3.61
N LYS A 26 3.92 -9.03 -3.84
CA LYS A 26 5.05 -9.70 -4.51
C LYS A 26 6.33 -9.60 -3.69
N LYS A 27 7.06 -10.70 -3.67
CA LYS A 27 8.38 -10.82 -3.04
C LYS A 27 9.48 -10.62 -4.06
N HIS A 28 10.47 -9.83 -3.70
CA HIS A 28 11.64 -9.51 -4.50
C HIS A 28 12.93 -9.81 -3.72
N PRO A 29 14.04 -10.10 -4.42
CA PRO A 29 15.35 -9.98 -3.79
C PRO A 29 15.61 -8.52 -3.39
N VAL A 30 16.57 -8.30 -2.50
CA VAL A 30 17.02 -6.95 -2.09
C VAL A 30 17.82 -6.30 -3.22
N ASP A 31 17.13 -5.90 -4.28
CA ASP A 31 17.67 -5.28 -5.49
C ASP A 31 16.69 -4.21 -6.00
N LEU A 32 17.04 -2.94 -5.76
CA LEU A 32 16.21 -1.81 -6.13
C LEU A 32 15.88 -1.78 -7.63
N LYS A 33 16.85 -2.12 -8.49
CA LYS A 33 16.64 -2.07 -9.95
C LYS A 33 15.58 -3.07 -10.38
N ARG A 34 15.60 -4.27 -9.78
CA ARG A 34 14.61 -5.31 -10.06
C ARG A 34 13.24 -4.94 -9.51
N ILE A 35 13.17 -4.37 -8.30
CA ILE A 35 11.91 -3.90 -7.71
C ILE A 35 11.28 -2.81 -8.60
N VAL A 36 12.05 -1.81 -9.00
CA VAL A 36 11.57 -0.71 -9.86
C VAL A 36 11.15 -1.21 -11.25
N ALA A 37 11.93 -2.13 -11.85
CA ALA A 37 11.57 -2.72 -13.13
C ALA A 37 10.23 -3.45 -13.07
N GLU A 38 10.03 -4.30 -12.04
CA GLU A 38 8.79 -5.06 -11.88
C GLU A 38 7.60 -4.15 -11.54
N ALA A 39 7.79 -3.14 -10.69
CA ALA A 39 6.76 -2.15 -10.42
C ALA A 39 6.38 -1.36 -11.70
N GLY A 40 7.35 -1.11 -12.59
CA GLY A 40 7.10 -0.55 -13.92
C GLY A 40 6.25 -1.45 -14.82
N ASP A 41 6.47 -2.76 -14.76
CA ASP A 41 5.64 -3.74 -15.48
C ASP A 41 4.24 -3.86 -14.88
N MET A 42 4.12 -3.82 -13.54
CA MET A 42 2.83 -3.78 -12.85
C MET A 42 2.02 -2.52 -13.23
N LYS A 43 2.67 -1.36 -13.40
CA LYS A 43 2.02 -0.13 -13.87
C LYS A 43 1.37 -0.31 -15.24
N LYS A 44 2.01 -1.03 -16.17
CA LYS A 44 1.45 -1.34 -17.51
C LYS A 44 0.21 -2.24 -17.43
N LEU A 45 0.07 -3.00 -16.34
CA LEU A 45 -1.09 -3.84 -16.04
C LEU A 45 -2.17 -3.10 -15.24
N GLY A 46 -2.01 -1.80 -15.00
CA GLY A 46 -2.96 -1.00 -14.22
C GLY A 46 -2.78 -1.13 -12.71
N TYR A 47 -1.59 -1.48 -12.22
CA TYR A 47 -1.30 -1.58 -10.79
C TYR A 47 -0.28 -0.53 -10.31
N TYR A 48 -0.50 0.01 -9.11
CA TYR A 48 0.42 0.91 -8.42
C TYR A 48 0.93 0.26 -7.13
N PRO A 49 2.22 0.40 -6.80
CA PRO A 49 2.74 -0.05 -5.52
C PRO A 49 2.15 0.82 -4.40
N VAL A 50 1.57 0.27 -3.34
CA VAL A 50 0.94 1.04 -2.24
C VAL A 50 1.49 0.70 -0.87
N GLY A 51 2.40 -0.26 -0.81
CA GLY A 51 3.12 -0.61 0.40
C GLY A 51 4.43 -1.29 0.05
N ILE A 52 5.40 -1.15 0.94
CA ILE A 52 6.71 -1.80 0.82
C ILE A 52 7.18 -2.19 2.20
N ASP A 53 7.63 -3.44 2.35
CA ASP A 53 8.25 -3.89 3.58
C ASP A 53 9.39 -4.88 3.28
N ALA A 54 10.25 -5.15 4.26
CA ALA A 54 11.38 -6.05 4.08
C ALA A 54 11.54 -7.00 5.26
N VAL A 55 11.73 -8.27 4.92
CA VAL A 55 12.07 -9.32 5.88
C VAL A 55 13.56 -9.64 5.71
N GLU A 56 14.34 -9.46 6.78
CA GLU A 56 15.80 -9.61 6.70
C GLU A 56 16.29 -11.05 6.92
N LYS A 57 15.54 -11.85 7.67
CA LYS A 57 15.96 -13.16 8.17
C LYS A 57 14.92 -14.24 7.90
N GLY A 58 15.38 -15.49 7.80
CA GLY A 58 14.50 -16.65 7.61
C GLY A 58 14.14 -16.93 6.14
N PRO A 59 13.27 -17.93 5.90
CA PRO A 59 12.85 -18.32 4.55
C PRO A 59 12.07 -17.21 3.83
N GLU A 60 11.43 -16.32 4.60
CA GLU A 60 10.70 -15.17 4.08
C GLU A 60 11.60 -13.99 3.71
N ARG A 61 12.93 -14.12 3.77
CA ARG A 61 13.84 -13.03 3.42
C ARG A 61 13.56 -12.44 2.03
N GLY A 62 13.36 -11.13 1.96
CA GLY A 62 13.09 -10.40 0.71
C GLY A 62 12.48 -9.02 0.98
N VAL A 63 12.34 -8.23 -0.09
CA VAL A 63 11.54 -7.01 -0.09
C VAL A 63 10.18 -7.35 -0.70
N TYR A 64 9.11 -7.00 -0.01
CA TYR A 64 7.75 -7.22 -0.44
C TYR A 64 7.16 -5.89 -0.92
N VAL A 65 6.42 -5.91 -2.02
CA VAL A 65 5.68 -4.76 -2.53
C VAL A 65 4.23 -5.16 -2.69
N LEU A 66 3.34 -4.38 -2.08
CA LEU A 66 1.89 -4.51 -2.23
C LEU A 66 1.46 -3.64 -3.41
N TYR A 67 0.75 -4.24 -4.36
CA TYR A 67 0.21 -3.56 -5.53
C TYR A 67 -1.31 -3.54 -5.50
N ARG A 68 -1.90 -2.44 -5.94
CA ARG A 68 -3.35 -2.20 -6.00
C ARG A 68 -3.72 -1.57 -7.33
N ASP A 69 -4.97 -1.73 -7.76
CA ASP A 69 -5.41 -1.36 -9.11
C ASP A 69 -5.70 0.13 -9.29
N ASP A 70 -5.43 0.63 -10.50
CA ASP A 70 -5.32 2.06 -10.82
C ASP A 70 -6.58 2.90 -10.56
N LYS A 71 -7.73 2.23 -10.54
CA LYS A 71 -9.07 2.80 -10.39
C LYS A 71 -9.25 3.61 -9.12
N PHE A 72 -8.36 3.41 -8.15
CA PHE A 72 -8.47 3.99 -6.84
C PHE A 72 -7.48 5.13 -6.60
N PHE A 73 -6.60 5.54 -7.52
CA PHE A 73 -5.50 6.40 -7.10
C PHE A 73 -5.70 7.90 -7.25
N GLU A 74 -5.64 8.55 -6.10
CA GLU A 74 -5.32 9.97 -5.89
C GLU A 74 -3.85 10.28 -6.25
N PHE A 75 -3.18 9.49 -7.09
CA PHE A 75 -1.76 9.63 -7.40
C PHE A 75 -1.51 9.83 -8.90
N GLU A 76 -0.50 10.64 -9.20
CA GLU A 76 -0.01 10.91 -10.55
C GLU A 76 1.10 9.94 -10.92
N ASP A 77 1.99 9.67 -9.98
CA ASP A 77 3.17 8.85 -10.21
C ASP A 77 3.73 8.27 -8.91
N TRP A 78 4.66 7.32 -9.05
CA TRP A 78 5.33 6.66 -7.94
C TRP A 78 6.84 6.58 -8.20
N GLN A 79 7.63 6.51 -7.13
CA GLN A 79 9.04 6.14 -7.20
C GLN A 79 9.45 5.35 -5.95
N ILE A 80 10.41 4.44 -6.10
CA ILE A 80 11.04 3.77 -4.96
C ILE A 80 12.50 4.21 -4.93
N VAL A 81 12.90 4.79 -3.81
CA VAL A 81 14.26 5.30 -3.60
C VAL A 81 14.88 4.58 -2.41
N SER A 82 16.19 4.30 -2.48
CA SER A 82 16.92 3.71 -1.35
C SER A 82 17.86 4.71 -0.70
N TYR A 83 17.85 4.78 0.63
CA TYR A 83 18.77 5.55 1.45
C TYR A 83 19.66 4.64 2.29
N PRO A 84 20.85 5.12 2.74
CA PRO A 84 21.76 4.30 3.53
C PRO A 84 21.34 4.13 5.01
N SER A 85 20.42 4.96 5.53
CA SER A 85 19.97 4.87 6.92
C SER A 85 18.64 5.59 7.18
N VAL A 86 17.96 5.22 8.27
CA VAL A 86 16.74 5.90 8.75
C VAL A 86 17.04 7.33 9.21
N LYS A 87 18.23 7.62 9.74
CA LYS A 87 18.61 8.99 10.12
C LYS A 87 18.59 9.96 8.94
N THR A 88 18.85 9.46 7.73
CA THR A 88 18.78 10.24 6.49
C THR A 88 17.34 10.48 6.04
N LEU A 89 16.37 9.74 6.58
CA LEU A 89 14.98 9.72 6.13
C LEU A 89 14.28 11.07 6.38
N GLU A 90 14.31 11.59 7.62
CA GLU A 90 13.60 12.82 7.98
C GLU A 90 14.03 14.01 7.11
N GLU A 91 15.34 14.21 6.96
CA GLU A 91 15.90 15.29 6.15
C GLU A 91 15.56 15.17 4.65
N VAL A 92 15.47 13.93 4.13
CA VAL A 92 15.15 13.72 2.72
C VAL A 92 13.66 13.82 2.45
N MET A 93 12.82 13.30 3.36
CA MET A 93 11.36 13.37 3.21
C MET A 93 10.87 14.81 3.12
N ILE A 94 11.43 15.75 3.89
CA ILE A 94 11.08 17.17 3.78
C ILE A 94 11.40 17.71 2.38
N ARG A 95 12.56 17.33 1.82
CA ARG A 95 12.95 17.77 0.46
C ARG A 95 12.08 17.16 -0.62
N GLU A 96 11.76 15.87 -0.52
CA GLU A 96 10.87 15.20 -1.46
C GLU A 96 9.44 15.75 -1.36
N PHE A 97 8.97 16.05 -0.15
CA PHE A 97 7.67 16.69 0.08
C PHE A 97 7.58 18.06 -0.60
N ALA A 98 8.62 18.88 -0.49
CA ALA A 98 8.69 20.17 -1.19
C ALA A 98 8.67 20.02 -2.73
N ARG A 99 8.97 18.83 -3.27
CA ARG A 99 8.88 18.49 -4.70
C ARG A 99 7.56 17.80 -5.07
N GLY A 100 6.62 17.72 -4.13
CA GLY A 100 5.31 17.08 -4.30
C GLY A 100 5.31 15.56 -4.11
N TRP A 101 6.41 14.97 -3.62
CA TRP A 101 6.54 13.54 -3.36
C TRP A 101 6.35 13.25 -1.88
N ILE A 102 5.45 12.32 -1.57
CA ILE A 102 5.14 11.95 -0.19
C ILE A 102 5.58 10.52 0.03
N GLY A 103 6.45 10.31 1.02
CA GLY A 103 6.85 8.96 1.43
C GLY A 103 5.65 8.29 2.05
N ILE A 104 5.03 7.35 1.34
CA ILE A 104 3.82 6.65 1.79
C ILE A 104 4.22 5.51 2.70
N ASP A 105 5.25 4.75 2.33
CA ASP A 105 5.66 3.56 3.06
C ASP A 105 7.17 3.32 2.93
N PHE A 106 7.75 2.55 3.85
CA PHE A 106 9.19 2.39 3.97
C PHE A 106 9.57 0.99 4.44
N ALA A 107 10.72 0.50 4.00
CA ALA A 107 11.22 -0.82 4.37
C ALA A 107 12.72 -0.75 4.71
N SER A 108 13.15 -1.40 5.79
CA SER A 108 14.57 -1.55 6.11
C SER A 108 15.07 -2.94 5.75
N ALA A 109 16.09 -3.03 4.89
CA ALA A 109 16.76 -4.30 4.58
C ALA A 109 18.28 -4.15 4.58
N GLY A 110 18.93 -4.66 5.62
CA GLY A 110 20.36 -4.56 5.82
C GLY A 110 20.79 -3.12 6.06
N ASN A 111 21.62 -2.57 5.18
CA ASN A 111 22.11 -1.18 5.27
C ASN A 111 21.35 -0.22 4.33
N ALA A 112 20.15 -0.61 3.89
CA ALA A 112 19.34 0.18 2.99
C ALA A 112 17.93 0.38 3.56
N VAL A 113 17.43 1.59 3.44
CA VAL A 113 16.04 1.95 3.69
C VAL A 113 15.40 2.27 2.35
N PHE A 114 14.44 1.45 1.93
CA PHE A 114 13.62 1.72 0.77
C PHE A 114 12.46 2.61 1.16
N VAL A 115 12.14 3.56 0.30
CA VAL A 115 11.02 4.48 0.47
C VAL A 115 10.16 4.44 -0.76
N LEU A 116 8.90 4.12 -0.58
CA LEU A 116 7.87 4.27 -1.58
C LEU A 116 7.32 5.70 -1.51
N TYR A 117 7.67 6.51 -2.49
CA TYR A 117 7.10 7.84 -2.66
C TYR A 117 5.94 7.80 -3.66
N MET A 118 4.89 8.55 -3.33
CA MET A 118 3.78 8.87 -4.23
C MET A 118 3.72 10.35 -4.51
N LYS A 119 3.42 10.69 -5.76
CA LYS A 119 3.04 12.04 -6.13
C LYS A 119 1.51 12.14 -6.13
N MET A 120 0.94 12.88 -5.20
CA MET A 120 -0.51 12.99 -5.05
C MET A 120 -1.12 13.97 -6.05
N ARG A 121 -2.31 13.63 -6.57
CA ARG A 121 -3.22 14.50 -7.31
C ARG A 121 -3.98 15.43 -6.37
N SER A 122 -4.29 14.94 -5.18
CA SER A 122 -4.94 15.72 -4.12
C SER A 122 -3.94 16.64 -3.45
N GLU A 123 -4.39 17.82 -3.05
CA GLU A 123 -3.59 18.75 -2.26
C GLU A 123 -3.42 18.19 -0.84
N VAL A 124 -2.16 18.07 -0.43
CA VAL A 124 -1.78 17.60 0.90
C VAL A 124 -1.59 18.81 1.80
N ASP A 125 -2.47 18.93 2.78
CA ASP A 125 -2.41 19.98 3.77
C ASP A 125 -1.22 19.77 4.71
N THR A 126 -1.02 18.54 5.20
CA THR A 126 0.10 18.22 6.09
C THR A 126 0.40 16.73 6.12
N TRP A 127 1.62 16.39 6.51
CA TRP A 127 2.09 15.03 6.72
C TRP A 127 2.93 14.94 7.99
N LEU A 128 3.01 13.76 8.58
CA LEU A 128 3.87 13.50 9.73
C LEU A 128 4.30 12.04 9.77
N LEU A 129 5.54 11.82 10.21
CA LEU A 129 6.04 10.52 10.60
C LEU A 129 5.91 10.39 12.12
N GLN A 130 5.31 9.30 12.60
CA GLN A 130 5.18 9.01 14.04
C GLN A 130 5.75 7.66 14.34
N SER A 131 6.18 7.44 15.59
CA SER A 131 6.65 6.14 16.05
C SER A 131 6.00 5.75 17.38
N THR A 132 5.82 4.45 17.58
CA THR A 132 5.35 3.83 18.83
C THR A 132 6.14 2.53 19.02
N ALA A 133 6.32 2.06 20.25
CA ALA A 133 7.02 0.79 20.46
C ALA A 133 6.18 -0.40 19.97
N ILE A 134 6.81 -1.46 19.46
CA ILE A 134 6.12 -2.67 18.93
C ILE A 134 5.19 -3.34 19.95
N ALA A 135 5.47 -3.17 21.25
CA ALA A 135 4.69 -3.73 22.35
C ALA A 135 3.43 -2.92 22.71
N GLU A 136 3.27 -1.72 22.15
CA GLU A 136 2.11 -0.86 22.42
C GLU A 136 0.92 -1.18 21.51
N ASP A 137 -0.28 -0.82 21.97
CA ASP A 137 -1.49 -0.89 21.17
C ASP A 137 -1.43 0.18 20.06
N VAL A 138 -0.91 -0.23 18.91
CA VAL A 138 -0.78 0.55 17.67
C VAL A 138 -2.02 1.39 17.37
N GLU A 139 -3.22 0.82 17.55
CA GLU A 139 -4.46 1.52 17.23
C GLU A 139 -4.70 2.69 18.19
N ASN A 140 -4.38 2.52 19.47
CA ASN A 140 -4.48 3.60 20.45
C ASN A 140 -3.48 4.72 20.15
N SER A 141 -2.27 4.39 19.72
CA SER A 141 -1.21 5.36 19.39
C SER A 141 -1.59 6.28 18.22
N ILE A 142 -2.36 5.77 17.25
CA ILE A 142 -2.75 6.54 16.05
C ILE A 142 -4.14 7.18 16.14
N ARG A 143 -4.99 6.78 17.09
CA ARG A 143 -6.40 7.25 17.20
C ARG A 143 -6.53 8.78 17.35
N GLY A 144 -5.60 9.44 18.03
CA GLY A 144 -5.61 10.90 18.21
C GLY A 144 -5.44 11.67 16.89
N TYR A 145 -4.65 11.13 15.97
CA TYR A 145 -4.40 11.70 14.66
C TYR A 145 -5.64 11.62 13.76
N TYR A 146 -6.40 10.54 13.84
CA TYR A 146 -7.63 10.36 13.08
C TYR A 146 -8.66 11.45 13.39
N LYS A 147 -8.82 11.80 14.67
CA LYS A 147 -9.68 12.92 15.10
C LYS A 147 -9.22 14.27 14.56
N SER A 148 -7.93 14.39 14.24
CA SER A 148 -7.31 15.59 13.68
C SER A 148 -7.28 15.60 12.14
N GLY A 149 -7.95 14.63 11.51
CA GLY A 149 -8.10 14.53 10.06
C GLY A 149 -7.01 13.73 9.34
N TYR A 150 -6.04 13.16 10.06
CA TYR A 150 -5.00 12.34 9.44
C TYR A 150 -5.50 10.93 9.10
N ARG A 151 -4.84 10.30 8.13
CA ARG A 151 -4.95 8.87 7.81
C ARG A 151 -3.56 8.24 7.80
N THR A 152 -3.49 7.00 8.22
CA THR A 152 -2.27 6.18 8.17
C THR A 152 -2.13 5.61 6.76
N TYR A 153 -1.11 6.03 6.02
CA TYR A 153 -0.85 5.57 4.65
C TYR A 153 0.21 4.48 4.56
N GLY A 154 1.13 4.43 5.52
CA GLY A 154 2.12 3.37 5.64
C GLY A 154 2.45 3.07 7.07
N ILE A 155 3.00 1.88 7.27
CA ILE A 155 3.33 1.31 8.57
C ILE A 155 4.58 0.46 8.39
N MET A 156 5.63 0.74 9.16
CA MET A 156 6.89 0.01 9.06
C MET A 156 7.41 -0.39 10.44
N ASN A 157 8.19 -1.47 10.48
CA ASN A 157 8.99 -1.79 11.65
C ASN A 157 10.44 -1.37 11.43
N VAL A 158 11.01 -0.67 12.40
CA VAL A 158 12.44 -0.34 12.43
C VAL A 158 12.95 -0.63 13.84
N GLY A 159 13.72 -1.71 13.97
CA GLY A 159 14.20 -2.16 15.29
C GLY A 159 13.03 -2.53 16.20
N ASP A 160 12.91 -1.85 17.34
CA ASP A 160 11.86 -2.08 18.34
C ASP A 160 10.66 -1.12 18.19
N ASP A 161 10.67 -0.26 17.18
CA ASP A 161 9.65 0.76 16.92
C ASP A 161 8.84 0.45 15.66
N ILE A 162 7.56 0.84 15.70
CA ILE A 162 6.66 0.90 14.55
C ILE A 162 6.51 2.35 14.16
N TYR A 163 6.81 2.67 12.91
CA TYR A 163 6.60 4.01 12.35
C TYR A 163 5.35 4.05 11.48
N PHE A 164 4.67 5.19 11.49
CA PHE A 164 3.47 5.48 10.72
C PHE A 164 3.69 6.71 9.87
N THR A 165 3.38 6.60 8.58
CA THR A 165 3.16 7.77 7.73
C THR A 165 1.73 8.21 7.89
N MET A 166 1.53 9.42 8.38
CA MET A 166 0.21 10.02 8.53
C MET A 166 0.08 11.20 7.58
N ILE A 167 -1.00 11.22 6.79
CA ILE A 167 -1.26 12.29 5.81
C ILE A 167 -2.64 12.86 6.08
N ARG A 168 -2.76 14.18 6.00
CA ARG A 168 -4.04 14.89 5.98
C ARG A 168 -4.21 15.56 4.63
N LEU A 169 -5.28 15.20 3.95
CA LEU A 169 -5.69 15.79 2.68
C LEU A 169 -6.72 16.88 2.93
N GLU A 170 -6.76 17.92 2.07
CA GLU A 170 -7.84 18.91 2.12
C GLU A 170 -9.21 18.27 1.85
N LYS A 171 -9.24 17.29 0.95
CA LYS A 171 -10.42 16.51 0.58
C LYS A 171 -10.06 15.04 0.64
N ASP A 172 -10.38 14.44 1.77
CA ASP A 172 -10.21 13.01 2.00
C ASP A 172 -11.49 12.26 1.62
N ARG A 173 -11.34 11.21 0.81
CA ARG A 173 -12.47 10.31 0.47
C ARG A 173 -12.74 9.29 1.57
N TYR A 174 -11.75 9.02 2.42
CA TYR A 174 -11.84 8.04 3.49
C TYR A 174 -12.37 8.68 4.76
N GLN A 175 -13.29 7.98 5.42
CA GLN A 175 -13.85 8.37 6.71
C GLN A 175 -13.28 7.55 7.86
N ARG A 176 -12.70 6.38 7.56
CA ARG A 176 -12.20 5.41 8.52
C ARG A 176 -10.85 4.86 8.08
N ASN A 177 -10.02 4.56 9.06
CA ASN A 177 -8.75 3.88 8.89
C ASN A 177 -8.57 2.90 10.06
N GLU A 178 -8.21 1.67 9.75
CA GLU A 178 -8.00 0.60 10.72
C GLU A 178 -6.78 -0.24 10.33
N THR A 179 -6.26 -1.01 11.28
CA THR A 179 -5.26 -2.04 10.96
C THR A 179 -5.92 -3.42 10.96
N ARG A 180 -5.39 -4.33 10.15
CA ARG A 180 -5.84 -5.73 10.06
C ARG A 180 -4.65 -6.65 10.18
N GLN A 181 -4.71 -7.57 11.14
CA GLN A 181 -3.60 -8.46 11.46
C GLN A 181 -3.94 -9.88 11.02
N PHE A 182 -2.96 -10.55 10.44
CA PHE A 182 -3.00 -11.93 9.97
C PHE A 182 -1.77 -12.67 10.50
N ASN A 183 -1.83 -13.99 10.69
CA ASN A 183 -0.73 -14.75 11.28
C ASN A 183 0.33 -15.19 10.24
N SER A 184 0.05 -15.03 8.94
CA SER A 184 0.96 -15.39 7.86
C SER A 184 0.69 -14.60 6.58
N ILE A 185 1.65 -14.58 5.65
CA ILE A 185 1.49 -13.97 4.32
C ILE A 185 0.34 -14.61 3.54
N LEU A 186 0.21 -15.93 3.59
CA LEU A 186 -0.87 -16.65 2.89
C LEU A 186 -2.25 -16.30 3.46
N GLU A 187 -2.36 -16.21 4.78
CA GLU A 187 -3.60 -15.77 5.44
C GLU A 187 -3.92 -14.31 5.08
N ALA A 188 -2.91 -13.46 5.03
CA ALA A 188 -3.00 -12.07 4.59
C ALA A 188 -3.56 -11.95 3.16
N GLU A 189 -2.96 -12.63 2.19
CA GLU A 189 -3.37 -12.59 0.78
C GLU A 189 -4.83 -13.05 0.57
N THR A 190 -5.29 -14.00 1.38
CA THR A 190 -6.67 -14.52 1.32
C THR A 190 -7.66 -13.67 2.13
N GLY A 191 -7.24 -13.14 3.26
CA GLY A 191 -8.07 -12.38 4.21
C GLY A 191 -8.34 -10.93 3.79
N ILE A 192 -7.51 -10.34 2.93
CA ILE A 192 -7.74 -8.98 2.39
C ILE A 192 -8.88 -8.93 1.36
N VAL A 193 -9.15 -10.03 0.64
CA VAL A 193 -10.17 -10.05 -0.42
C VAL A 193 -11.58 -9.79 0.12
N PRO A 194 -12.05 -10.43 1.21
CA PRO A 194 -13.33 -10.09 1.82
C PRO A 194 -13.44 -8.62 2.26
N LEU A 195 -12.37 -8.04 2.80
CA LEU A 195 -12.36 -6.64 3.25
C LEU A 195 -12.66 -5.69 2.10
N MET A 196 -12.06 -5.93 0.94
CA MET A 196 -12.31 -5.14 -0.26
C MET A 196 -13.73 -5.27 -0.79
N LYS A 197 -14.32 -6.47 -0.73
CA LYS A 197 -15.75 -6.65 -1.05
C LYS A 197 -16.65 -5.83 -0.12
N ASP A 198 -16.21 -5.60 1.11
CA ASP A 198 -16.87 -4.73 2.09
C ASP A 198 -16.47 -3.25 1.96
N SER A 199 -15.88 -2.87 0.82
CA SER A 199 -15.46 -1.50 0.48
C SER A 199 -14.32 -0.95 1.36
N TRP A 200 -13.46 -1.83 1.87
CA TRP A 200 -12.18 -1.41 2.48
C TRP A 200 -11.07 -1.44 1.45
N ASP A 201 -10.36 -0.33 1.31
CA ASP A 201 -9.14 -0.27 0.51
C ASP A 201 -7.93 -0.68 1.34
N VAL A 202 -7.10 -1.56 0.79
CA VAL A 202 -5.85 -2.00 1.44
C VAL A 202 -4.72 -1.04 1.11
N TRP A 203 -4.03 -0.58 2.15
CA TRP A 203 -3.00 0.45 2.12
C TRP A 203 -1.83 0.08 3.01
N GLY A 204 -0.60 0.12 2.50
CA GLY A 204 0.59 -0.22 3.28
C GLY A 204 0.54 -1.61 3.92
N PHE A 205 1.67 -2.07 4.41
CA PHE A 205 1.70 -3.26 5.27
C PHE A 205 3.06 -3.37 5.95
N TYR A 206 3.12 -4.13 7.03
CA TYR A 206 4.38 -4.65 7.52
C TYR A 206 4.27 -6.15 7.81
N ILE A 207 5.41 -6.82 7.78
CA ILE A 207 5.62 -8.23 8.06
C ILE A 207 6.54 -8.33 9.28
N ALA A 208 6.03 -8.94 10.33
CA ALA A 208 6.82 -9.38 11.48
C ALA A 208 6.92 -10.91 11.50
N THR A 209 7.78 -11.43 12.36
CA THR A 209 8.11 -12.87 12.47
C THR A 209 6.89 -13.80 12.50
N ASN A 210 5.77 -13.36 13.06
CA ASN A 210 4.56 -14.16 13.26
C ASN A 210 3.26 -13.44 12.88
N ARG A 211 3.34 -12.31 12.17
CA ARG A 211 2.16 -11.56 11.75
C ARG A 211 2.42 -10.70 10.52
N VAL A 212 1.38 -10.50 9.73
CA VAL A 212 1.31 -9.49 8.67
C VAL A 212 0.22 -8.51 9.06
N VAL A 213 0.52 -7.22 9.00
CA VAL A 213 -0.45 -6.17 9.34
C VAL A 213 -0.62 -5.26 8.15
N PHE A 214 -1.85 -5.11 7.69
CA PHE A 214 -2.21 -4.11 6.68
C PHE A 214 -2.85 -2.89 7.34
N THR A 215 -2.65 -1.74 6.74
CA THR A 215 -3.57 -0.63 6.95
C THR A 215 -4.73 -0.75 5.97
N VAL A 216 -5.94 -0.44 6.40
CA VAL A 216 -7.13 -0.45 5.55
C VAL A 216 -7.92 0.83 5.73
N MET A 217 -8.48 1.37 4.66
CA MET A 217 -9.21 2.64 4.65
C MET A 217 -10.59 2.48 4.04
N LYS A 218 -11.57 3.24 4.54
CA LYS A 218 -12.97 3.21 4.08
C LYS A 218 -13.61 4.58 4.14
#